data_AF-A0A091E0C0-F1
#
_entry.id   AF-A0A091E0C0-F1
#
_cell.length_a   1.000
_cell.length_b   1.000
_cell.length_c   1.000
_cell.angle_alpha   90.00
_cell.angle_beta   90.00
_cell.angle_gamma   90.00
#
_symmetry.space_group_name_H-M   'P 1'
#
loop_
_entity.id
_entity.type
_entity.pdbx_description
1 polymer ?
#
loop_
_entity_poly.entity_id
_entity_poly.type
_entity_poly.pdbx_seq_one_letter_code
_entity_poly.pdbx_strand_id
1 'polypeptide(L)'
;MAIATGGLVFGEEGLALNVEDVQAQDLGKVGEVIVTKDEATLLKGKGHKAQIENCIQEIAEQLEITTSEYEKEKLNEQLAKLSDGVAVLKVGRTSDVEVNEKDRVTDALNATTAAVEEGIVLVGGCALLRCIPTMDALTPANEDQKIGIEIIKRTLKIPAMTIAKNAVAPPVQPKRRALRRSTILYCCPRLRGLLPAIPSAELARHRGTAQQGTLLRKQIQGRGQIHSLVGNRC
;
A
#
# COMPACT_ATOMS: atom_id res chain seq x y z
N MET A 1 -13.17 22.96 11.92
CA MET A 1 -14.27 22.37 11.11
C MET A 1 -15.26 23.42 10.61
N ALA A 2 -15.79 24.29 11.48
CA ALA A 2 -16.76 25.33 11.11
C ALA A 2 -16.27 26.24 9.96
N ILE A 3 -15.03 26.74 10.05
CA ILE A 3 -14.40 27.55 8.98
C ILE A 3 -14.30 26.76 7.66
N ALA A 4 -13.95 25.47 7.73
CA ALA A 4 -13.81 24.60 6.55
C ALA A 4 -15.16 24.32 5.85
N THR A 5 -16.26 24.30 6.60
CA THR A 5 -17.62 24.10 6.06
C THR A 5 -18.37 25.42 5.80
N GLY A 6 -17.82 26.56 6.25
CA GLY A 6 -18.43 27.88 6.15
C GLY A 6 -19.60 28.09 7.12
N GLY A 7 -19.62 27.39 8.24
CA GLY A 7 -20.62 27.55 9.31
C GLY A 7 -20.06 28.26 10.54
N LEU A 8 -20.95 28.63 11.44
CA LEU A 8 -20.63 29.19 12.77
C LEU A 8 -20.70 28.09 13.84
N VAL A 9 -19.95 28.27 14.94
CA VAL A 9 -20.01 27.40 16.12
C VAL A 9 -20.97 28.02 17.12
N PHE A 10 -21.93 27.22 17.61
CA PHE A 10 -22.89 27.62 18.65
C PHE A 10 -22.43 27.12 20.01
N GLY A 11 -22.46 27.96 21.05
CA GLY A 11 -22.09 27.59 22.42
C GLY A 11 -21.54 28.77 23.24
N GLU A 12 -21.31 28.54 24.55
CA GLU A 12 -20.93 29.58 25.53
C GLU A 12 -19.58 30.27 25.26
N GLU A 13 -18.68 29.63 24.50
CA GLU A 13 -17.37 30.17 24.15
C GLU A 13 -17.31 30.79 22.73
N GLY A 14 -18.43 30.76 21.99
CA GLY A 14 -18.56 31.30 20.63
C GLY A 14 -19.30 32.64 20.54
N LEU A 15 -19.64 33.07 19.31
CA LEU A 15 -20.61 34.14 19.08
C LEU A 15 -21.90 33.78 19.82
N ALA A 16 -22.43 34.69 20.63
CA ALA A 16 -23.63 34.52 21.47
C ALA A 16 -24.94 34.38 20.66
N LEU A 17 -24.94 33.46 19.71
CA LEU A 17 -26.09 33.04 18.94
C LEU A 17 -26.70 31.83 19.65
N ASN A 18 -27.89 32.03 20.21
CA ASN A 18 -28.66 30.94 20.80
C ASN A 18 -29.11 29.97 19.70
N VAL A 19 -29.23 28.69 20.05
CA VAL A 19 -29.72 27.63 19.15
C VAL A 19 -31.15 27.91 18.65
N GLU A 20 -31.87 28.80 19.33
CA GLU A 20 -33.24 29.19 19.02
C GLU A 20 -33.35 30.08 17.77
N ASP A 21 -32.32 30.89 17.46
CA ASP A 21 -32.34 31.89 16.37
C ASP A 21 -31.44 31.51 15.18
N VAL A 22 -31.26 30.21 14.92
CA VAL A 22 -30.35 29.73 13.87
C VAL A 22 -30.94 29.98 12.47
N GLN A 23 -30.17 30.66 11.62
CA GLN A 23 -30.51 30.81 10.20
C GLN A 23 -29.80 29.75 9.35
N ALA A 24 -30.38 29.44 8.18
CA ALA A 24 -29.78 28.51 7.22
C ALA A 24 -28.41 28.98 6.68
N GLN A 25 -28.03 30.23 6.92
CA GLN A 25 -26.72 30.80 6.57
C GLN A 25 -25.63 30.44 7.59
N ASP A 26 -26.01 30.20 8.84
CA ASP A 26 -25.08 29.89 9.93
C ASP A 26 -24.65 28.42 9.91
N LEU A 27 -25.41 27.58 9.21
CA LEU A 27 -25.12 26.16 9.04
C LEU A 27 -24.07 25.94 7.94
N GLY A 28 -23.04 25.15 8.26
CA GLY A 28 -22.00 24.77 7.31
C GLY A 28 -22.53 23.87 6.19
N LYS A 29 -21.93 23.97 5.00
CA LYS A 29 -22.30 23.20 3.81
C LYS A 29 -21.17 22.25 3.40
N VAL A 30 -21.54 20.98 3.19
CA VAL A 30 -20.62 19.90 2.80
C VAL A 30 -21.20 19.18 1.58
N GLY A 31 -20.35 18.71 0.67
CA GLY A 31 -20.79 18.00 -0.54
C GLY A 31 -21.19 16.56 -0.27
N GLU A 32 -20.41 15.83 0.51
CA GLU A 32 -20.63 14.43 0.83
C GLU A 32 -20.13 14.12 2.24
N VAL A 33 -20.83 13.26 2.97
CA VAL A 33 -20.50 12.89 4.34
C VAL A 33 -20.53 11.38 4.44
N ILE A 34 -19.42 10.80 4.88
CA ILE A 34 -19.28 9.36 5.10
C ILE A 34 -19.14 9.14 6.60
N VAL A 35 -20.05 8.38 7.19
CA VAL A 35 -20.03 8.07 8.62
C VAL A 35 -19.87 6.56 8.78
N THR A 36 -18.81 6.16 9.47
CA THR A 36 -18.57 4.79 9.90
C THR A 36 -18.75 4.68 11.42
N LYS A 37 -18.56 3.49 12.00
CA LYS A 37 -18.71 3.29 13.45
C LYS A 37 -17.72 4.13 14.26
N ASP A 38 -16.49 4.26 13.77
CA ASP A 38 -15.39 4.85 14.51
C ASP A 38 -14.98 6.23 13.98
N GLU A 39 -15.33 6.56 12.72
CA GLU A 39 -14.88 7.78 12.04
C GLU A 39 -15.98 8.47 11.22
N ALA A 40 -15.95 9.81 11.18
CA ALA A 40 -16.80 10.63 10.33
C ALA A 40 -15.96 11.52 9.41
N THR A 41 -16.12 11.34 8.09
CA THR A 41 -15.37 12.06 7.06
C THR A 41 -16.29 13.04 6.33
N LEU A 42 -15.93 14.33 6.37
CA LEU A 42 -16.63 15.40 5.66
C LEU A 42 -15.86 15.75 4.38
N LEU A 43 -16.51 15.62 3.23
CA LEU A 43 -15.90 15.82 1.91
C LEU A 43 -16.45 17.07 1.23
N LYS A 44 -15.55 17.85 0.61
CA LYS A 44 -15.89 19.06 -0.17
C LYS A 44 -16.69 20.09 0.65
N GLY A 45 -16.13 20.54 1.77
CA GLY A 45 -16.65 21.70 2.49
C GLY A 45 -16.67 22.96 1.60
N LYS A 46 -17.74 23.76 1.69
CA LYS A 46 -17.89 25.01 0.91
C LYS A 46 -17.46 26.24 1.73
N GLY A 47 -16.42 26.12 2.55
CA GLY A 47 -15.82 27.23 3.27
C GLY A 47 -15.07 28.21 2.37
N HIS A 48 -14.83 29.42 2.87
CA HIS A 48 -14.02 30.41 2.16
C HIS A 48 -12.54 30.04 2.23
N LYS A 49 -11.91 29.81 1.06
CA LYS A 49 -10.50 29.39 0.95
C LYS A 49 -9.53 30.33 1.69
N ALA A 50 -9.75 31.64 1.61
CA ALA A 50 -8.94 32.62 2.31
C ALA A 50 -8.97 32.45 3.84
N GLN A 51 -10.14 32.13 4.42
CA GLN A 51 -10.26 31.89 5.85
C GLN A 51 -9.57 30.58 6.27
N ILE A 52 -9.57 29.57 5.40
CA ILE A 52 -8.86 28.30 5.64
C ILE A 52 -7.35 28.53 5.60
N GLU A 53 -6.86 29.28 4.61
CA GLU A 53 -5.43 29.62 4.49
C GLU A 53 -4.94 30.41 5.70
N ASN A 54 -5.72 31.40 6.17
CA ASN A 54 -5.40 32.13 7.40
C ASN A 54 -5.34 31.20 8.62
N CYS A 55 -6.30 30.28 8.76
CA CYS A 55 -6.31 29.31 9.86
C CYS A 55 -5.10 28.37 9.81
N ILE A 56 -4.65 27.96 8.61
CA ILE A 56 -3.42 27.16 8.45
C ILE A 56 -2.18 27.97 8.89
N GLN A 57 -2.10 29.26 8.54
CA GLN A 57 -1.01 30.14 8.96
C GLN A 57 -0.99 30.31 10.49
N GLU A 58 -2.15 30.58 11.10
CA GLU A 58 -2.28 30.71 12.55
C GLU A 58 -1.80 29.45 13.29
N ILE A 59 -2.19 28.26 12.82
CA ILE A 59 -1.77 26.98 13.42
C ILE A 59 -0.26 26.76 13.21
N ALA A 60 0.29 27.13 12.05
CA ALA A 60 1.72 27.02 11.78
C ALA A 60 2.54 27.93 12.71
N GLU A 61 2.11 29.17 12.92
CA GLU A 61 2.74 30.10 13.87
C GLU A 61 2.67 29.58 15.31
N GLN A 62 1.54 29.03 15.72
CA GLN A 62 1.39 28.43 17.05
C GLN A 62 2.35 27.24 17.26
N LEU A 63 2.59 26.45 16.22
CA LEU A 63 3.50 25.31 16.27
C LEU A 63 4.95 25.71 16.54
N GLU A 64 5.38 26.88 16.04
CA GLU A 64 6.71 27.43 16.26
C GLU A 64 6.91 27.93 17.70
N ILE A 65 5.85 28.50 18.30
CA ILE A 65 5.89 29.11 19.64
C ILE A 65 5.77 28.05 20.73
N THR A 66 4.96 27.01 20.50
CA THR A 66 4.70 25.96 21.47
C THR A 66 5.97 25.16 21.79
N THR A 67 6.21 24.91 23.07
CA THR A 67 7.37 24.11 23.54
C THR A 67 6.98 22.70 23.99
N SER A 68 5.69 22.46 24.27
CA SER A 68 5.16 21.17 24.69
C SER A 68 5.07 20.18 23.52
N GLU A 69 5.64 18.99 23.68
CA GLU A 69 5.59 17.93 22.66
C GLU A 69 4.16 17.46 22.38
N TYR A 70 3.31 17.38 23.42
CA TYR A 70 1.91 16.98 23.30
C TYR A 70 1.10 17.95 22.42
N GLU A 71 1.28 19.25 22.63
CA GLU A 71 0.59 20.28 21.84
C GLU A 71 1.11 20.32 20.40
N LYS A 72 2.42 20.13 20.18
CA LYS A 72 2.99 20.01 18.84
C LYS A 72 2.40 18.85 18.05
N GLU A 73 2.25 17.69 18.67
CA GLU A 73 1.62 16.53 18.01
C GLU A 73 0.18 16.84 17.60
N LYS A 74 -0.60 17.46 18.50
CA LYS A 74 -2.00 17.82 18.22
C LYS A 74 -2.17 18.91 17.18
N LEU A 75 -1.31 19.93 17.18
CA LEU A 75 -1.31 20.98 16.15
C LEU A 75 -0.90 20.42 14.79
N ASN A 76 0.07 19.49 14.76
CA ASN A 76 0.44 18.78 13.52
C ASN A 76 -0.73 17.94 12.97
N GLU A 77 -1.46 17.22 13.83
CA GLU A 77 -2.66 16.47 13.40
C GLU A 77 -3.72 17.40 12.78
N GLN A 78 -3.93 18.58 13.36
CA GLN A 78 -4.87 19.57 12.83
C GLN A 78 -4.39 20.17 11.50
N LEU A 79 -3.13 20.56 11.42
CA LEU A 79 -2.51 21.12 10.23
C LEU A 79 -2.57 20.12 9.07
N ALA A 80 -2.26 18.85 9.33
CA ALA A 80 -2.39 17.77 8.35
C ALA A 80 -3.83 17.67 7.85
N LYS A 81 -4.83 17.63 8.75
CA LYS A 81 -6.26 17.55 8.36
C LYS A 81 -6.76 18.75 7.55
N LEU A 82 -6.18 19.93 7.72
CA LEU A 82 -6.55 21.14 6.98
C LEU A 82 -5.78 21.30 5.66
N SER A 83 -4.52 20.88 5.63
CA SER A 83 -3.60 21.04 4.50
C SER A 83 -3.67 19.87 3.52
N ASP A 84 -3.81 18.64 4.02
CA ASP A 84 -4.05 17.46 3.20
C ASP A 84 -5.48 17.48 2.69
N GLY A 85 -5.64 18.12 1.53
CA GLY A 85 -6.88 18.11 0.78
C GLY A 85 -7.34 16.70 0.45
N VAL A 86 -8.65 16.47 0.43
CA VAL A 86 -9.19 15.16 0.11
C VAL A 86 -9.24 14.94 -1.41
N ALA A 87 -8.51 13.93 -1.89
CA ALA A 87 -8.54 13.52 -3.30
C ALA A 87 -9.68 12.52 -3.54
N VAL A 88 -10.58 12.82 -4.49
CA VAL A 88 -11.65 11.90 -4.91
C VAL A 88 -11.28 11.23 -6.23
N LEU A 89 -11.03 9.93 -6.19
CA LEU A 89 -10.73 9.11 -7.36
C LEU A 89 -12.02 8.62 -8.04
N LYS A 90 -12.33 9.16 -9.21
CA LYS A 90 -13.47 8.71 -10.05
C LYS A 90 -12.99 7.67 -11.06
N VAL A 91 -13.28 6.40 -10.79
CA VAL A 91 -12.91 5.29 -11.69
C VAL A 91 -14.02 5.09 -12.72
N GLY A 92 -13.72 5.38 -13.99
CA GLY A 92 -14.60 5.09 -15.12
C GLY A 92 -14.42 3.66 -15.63
N ARG A 93 -15.51 3.02 -16.05
CA ARG A 93 -15.51 1.70 -16.69
C ARG A 93 -16.58 1.65 -17.78
N THR A 94 -16.45 0.71 -18.72
CA THR A 94 -17.33 0.57 -19.88
C THR A 94 -18.61 -0.19 -19.59
N SER A 95 -18.64 -1.05 -18.56
CA SER A 95 -19.82 -1.81 -18.15
C SER A 95 -20.02 -1.81 -16.64
N ASP A 96 -21.26 -1.97 -16.17
CA ASP A 96 -21.59 -1.98 -14.74
C ASP A 96 -20.89 -3.13 -13.98
N VAL A 97 -20.67 -4.27 -14.65
CA VAL A 97 -19.93 -5.40 -14.08
C VAL A 97 -18.47 -5.02 -13.83
N GLU A 98 -17.86 -4.23 -14.70
CA GLU A 98 -16.50 -3.71 -14.49
C GLU A 98 -16.45 -2.61 -13.43
N VAL A 99 -17.52 -1.81 -13.27
CA VAL A 99 -17.64 -0.84 -12.17
C VAL A 99 -17.64 -1.54 -10.82
N ASN A 100 -18.20 -2.75 -10.74
CA ASN A 100 -18.17 -3.55 -9.52
C ASN A 100 -16.75 -4.08 -9.19
N GLU A 101 -15.78 -4.03 -10.11
CA GLU A 101 -14.37 -4.28 -9.81
C GLU A 101 -13.66 -3.08 -9.12
N LYS A 102 -14.43 -2.18 -8.48
CA LYS A 102 -13.90 -1.11 -7.61
C LYS A 102 -13.06 -1.66 -6.46
N ASP A 103 -13.34 -2.88 -6.02
CA ASP A 103 -12.62 -3.55 -4.93
C ASP A 103 -11.10 -3.66 -5.19
N ARG A 104 -10.68 -3.75 -6.46
CA ARG A 104 -9.24 -3.77 -6.80
C ARG A 104 -8.56 -2.42 -6.58
N VAL A 105 -9.31 -1.33 -6.73
CA VAL A 105 -8.80 0.03 -6.53
C VAL A 105 -8.74 0.34 -5.04
N THR A 106 -9.76 -0.04 -4.28
CA THR A 106 -9.76 0.13 -2.82
C THR A 106 -8.67 -0.72 -2.17
N ASP A 107 -8.48 -1.97 -2.61
CA ASP A 107 -7.37 -2.83 -2.15
C ASP A 107 -6.01 -2.21 -2.45
N ALA A 108 -5.81 -1.68 -3.66
CA ALA A 108 -4.56 -1.01 -4.03
C ALA A 108 -4.28 0.24 -3.19
N LEU A 109 -5.30 1.06 -2.93
CA LEU A 109 -5.16 2.26 -2.08
C LEU A 109 -4.76 1.88 -0.66
N ASN A 110 -5.46 0.91 -0.07
CA ASN A 110 -5.17 0.43 1.28
C ASN A 110 -3.76 -0.17 1.36
N ALA A 111 -3.35 -0.93 0.33
CA ALA A 111 -2.00 -1.49 0.26
C ALA A 111 -0.91 -0.40 0.17
N THR A 112 -1.14 0.68 -0.59
CA THR A 112 -0.18 1.78 -0.67
C THR A 112 -0.10 2.58 0.63
N THR A 113 -1.22 2.80 1.32
CA THR A 113 -1.23 3.47 2.63
C THR A 113 -0.46 2.66 3.66
N ALA A 114 -0.75 1.36 3.78
CA ALA A 114 -0.03 0.46 4.68
C ALA A 114 1.48 0.38 4.37
N ALA A 115 1.85 0.41 3.08
CA ALA A 115 3.25 0.40 2.68
C ALA A 115 4.01 1.69 3.05
N VAL A 116 3.33 2.83 3.13
CA VAL A 116 3.93 4.10 3.58
C VAL A 116 4.10 4.12 5.09
N GLU A 117 3.16 3.54 5.84
CA GLU A 117 3.18 3.50 7.31
C GLU A 117 4.16 2.46 7.87
N GLU A 118 4.07 1.21 7.40
CA GLU A 118 4.85 0.07 7.96
C GLU A 118 6.09 -0.27 7.13
N GLY A 119 6.18 0.24 5.89
CA GLY A 119 7.24 -0.08 4.94
C GLY A 119 6.93 -1.28 4.03
N ILE A 120 7.91 -1.66 3.22
CA ILE A 120 7.75 -2.67 2.16
C ILE A 120 8.61 -3.92 2.41
N VAL A 121 8.05 -5.09 2.10
CA VAL A 121 8.73 -6.39 2.19
C VAL A 121 8.57 -7.16 0.87
N LEU A 122 9.37 -8.21 0.67
CA LEU A 122 9.29 -9.04 -0.53
C LEU A 122 7.93 -9.71 -0.74
N VAL A 123 7.42 -9.55 -1.95
CA VAL A 123 6.09 -10.00 -2.37
C VAL A 123 6.09 -11.48 -2.78
N GLY A 124 4.89 -12.07 -2.92
CA GLY A 124 4.69 -13.41 -3.50
C GLY A 124 4.93 -14.56 -2.53
N GLY A 125 4.78 -14.31 -1.22
CA GLY A 125 5.06 -15.28 -0.17
C GLY A 125 6.56 -15.46 0.13
N CYS A 126 7.45 -14.73 -0.56
CA CYS A 126 8.89 -14.78 -0.30
C CYS A 126 9.27 -14.25 1.09
N ALA A 127 8.55 -13.23 1.59
CA ALA A 127 8.72 -12.73 2.95
C ALA A 127 8.56 -13.86 3.99
N LEU A 128 7.46 -14.61 3.89
CA LEU A 128 7.14 -15.72 4.80
C LEU A 128 8.17 -16.85 4.73
N LEU A 129 8.66 -17.18 3.52
CA LEU A 129 9.70 -18.19 3.34
C LEU A 129 11.04 -17.79 3.99
N ARG A 130 11.35 -16.49 4.03
CA ARG A 130 12.56 -15.99 4.70
C ARG A 130 12.47 -16.02 6.22
N CYS A 131 11.28 -16.15 6.80
CA CYS A 131 11.07 -16.31 8.24
C CYS A 131 11.28 -17.76 8.73
N ILE A 132 11.43 -18.74 7.82
CA ILE A 132 11.62 -20.14 8.22
C ILE A 132 12.91 -20.38 9.02
N PRO A 133 14.09 -19.88 8.59
CA PRO A 133 15.33 -20.07 9.35
C PRO A 133 15.28 -19.47 10.77
N THR A 134 14.57 -18.36 10.97
CA THR A 134 14.38 -17.78 12.30
C THR A 134 13.52 -18.67 13.20
N MET A 135 12.58 -19.43 12.63
CA MET A 135 11.80 -20.42 13.37
C MET A 135 12.57 -21.73 13.66
N ASP A 136 13.62 -22.01 12.91
CA ASP A 136 14.52 -23.15 13.20
C ASP A 136 15.43 -22.86 14.41
N ALA A 137 15.68 -21.58 14.71
CA ALA A 137 16.47 -21.15 15.86
C ALA A 137 15.71 -21.17 17.20
N LEU A 138 14.39 -21.39 17.18
CA LEU A 138 13.56 -21.42 18.39
C LEU A 138 13.70 -22.76 19.11
N THR A 139 14.03 -22.72 20.40
CA THR A 139 14.08 -23.90 21.28
C THR A 139 12.72 -24.12 21.94
N PRO A 140 11.96 -25.18 21.59
CA PRO A 140 10.69 -25.47 22.24
C PRO A 140 10.89 -25.97 23.67
N ALA A 141 9.99 -25.59 24.59
CA ALA A 141 10.00 -26.09 25.97
C ALA A 141 9.28 -27.44 26.11
N ASN A 142 8.21 -27.65 25.31
CA ASN A 142 7.37 -28.85 25.33
C ASN A 142 7.22 -29.43 23.92
N GLU A 143 6.90 -30.73 23.81
CA GLU A 143 6.66 -31.39 22.51
C GLU A 143 5.44 -30.79 21.77
N ASP A 144 4.40 -30.34 22.48
CA ASP A 144 3.26 -29.65 21.85
C ASP A 144 3.66 -28.34 21.16
N GLN A 145 4.60 -27.60 21.76
CA GLN A 145 5.14 -26.38 21.16
C GLN A 145 5.96 -26.68 19.91
N LYS A 146 6.71 -27.79 19.91
CA LYS A 146 7.47 -28.26 18.75
C LYS A 146 6.55 -28.64 17.58
N ILE A 147 5.44 -29.34 17.86
CA ILE A 147 4.40 -29.62 16.87
C ILE A 147 3.80 -28.31 16.34
N GLY A 148 3.52 -27.35 17.22
CA GLY A 148 3.03 -26.02 16.83
C GLY A 148 3.99 -25.27 15.90
N ILE A 149 5.29 -25.26 16.21
CA ILE A 149 6.33 -24.67 15.36
C ILE A 149 6.37 -25.36 14.00
N GLU A 150 6.23 -26.69 13.94
CA GLU A 150 6.20 -27.43 12.68
C GLU A 150 4.96 -27.10 11.84
N ILE A 151 3.79 -26.96 12.45
CA ILE A 151 2.56 -26.55 11.77
C ILE A 151 2.76 -25.18 11.12
N ILE A 152 3.28 -24.19 11.86
CA ILE A 152 3.52 -22.85 11.32
C ILE A 152 4.54 -22.90 10.16
N LYS A 153 5.63 -23.66 10.30
CA LYS A 153 6.62 -23.85 9.21
C LYS A 153 6.00 -24.41 7.93
N ARG A 154 5.01 -25.30 8.05
CA ARG A 154 4.25 -25.82 6.90
C ARG A 154 3.32 -24.75 6.34
N THR A 155 2.60 -24.03 7.18
CA THR A 155 1.66 -22.96 6.79
C THR A 155 2.34 -21.83 6.03
N LEU A 156 3.53 -21.39 6.46
CA LEU A 156 4.28 -20.30 5.81
C LEU A 156 4.62 -20.58 4.34
N LYS A 157 4.67 -21.86 3.93
CA LYS A 157 4.94 -22.27 2.54
C LYS A 157 3.69 -22.22 1.65
N ILE A 158 2.49 -22.27 2.24
CA ILE A 158 1.22 -22.41 1.50
C ILE A 158 0.95 -21.24 0.55
N PRO A 159 1.09 -19.96 0.95
CA PRO A 159 0.77 -18.85 0.05
C PRO A 159 1.59 -18.86 -1.25
N ALA A 160 2.89 -19.10 -1.15
CA ALA A 160 3.77 -19.21 -2.32
C ALA A 160 3.40 -20.42 -3.20
N MET A 161 3.06 -21.56 -2.59
CA MET A 161 2.60 -22.74 -3.32
C MET A 161 1.26 -22.51 -4.03
N THR A 162 0.31 -21.84 -3.39
CA THR A 162 -1.00 -21.52 -3.97
C THR A 162 -0.86 -20.58 -5.17
N ILE A 163 -0.04 -19.54 -5.06
CA ILE A 163 0.26 -18.63 -6.18
C ILE A 163 0.89 -19.42 -7.34
N ALA A 164 1.86 -20.30 -7.05
CA ALA A 164 2.50 -21.13 -8.07
C ALA A 164 1.52 -22.11 -8.74
N LYS A 165 0.61 -22.73 -7.97
CA LYS A 165 -0.46 -23.60 -8.50
C LYS A 165 -1.40 -22.84 -9.43
N ASN A 166 -1.86 -21.66 -9.02
CA ASN A 166 -2.75 -20.81 -9.83
C ASN A 166 -2.06 -20.31 -11.10
N ALA A 167 -0.75 -20.07 -11.07
CA ALA A 167 0.01 -19.66 -12.25
C ALA A 167 0.19 -20.79 -13.30
N VAL A 168 0.05 -22.05 -12.89
CA VAL A 168 0.25 -23.24 -13.76
C VAL A 168 -1.05 -23.68 -14.46
N ALA A 169 -2.23 -23.22 -14.02
CA ALA A 169 -3.51 -23.48 -14.69
C ALA A 169 -4.30 -22.17 -14.87
N PRO A 170 -4.47 -21.65 -16.11
CA PRO A 170 -5.43 -22.23 -17.07
C PRO A 170 -5.03 -22.19 -18.57
N PRO A 171 -5.78 -22.90 -19.46
CA PRO A 171 -5.63 -22.81 -20.92
C PRO A 171 -6.44 -21.64 -21.49
N VAL A 172 -5.86 -20.45 -21.62
CA VAL A 172 -6.45 -19.37 -22.42
C VAL A 172 -5.38 -18.59 -23.18
N GLN A 173 -5.40 -18.83 -24.50
CA GLN A 173 -4.81 -18.12 -25.64
C GLN A 173 -3.36 -17.61 -25.59
N PRO A 174 -2.51 -18.02 -26.56
CA PRO A 174 -1.12 -17.58 -26.64
C PRO A 174 -1.03 -16.25 -27.39
N LYS A 175 -1.10 -15.11 -26.69
CA LYS A 175 -0.56 -13.85 -27.23
C LYS A 175 0.36 -13.17 -26.22
N ARG A 176 1.56 -12.85 -26.73
CA ARG A 176 2.72 -12.19 -26.09
C ARG A 176 3.59 -13.08 -25.18
N ARG A 177 4.30 -14.00 -25.85
CA ARG A 177 5.62 -14.55 -25.49
C ARG A 177 6.61 -13.41 -25.17
N ALA A 178 6.74 -12.98 -23.92
CA ALA A 178 7.93 -12.22 -23.49
C ALA A 178 8.19 -12.26 -21.97
N LEU A 179 7.17 -12.43 -21.13
CA LEU A 179 7.34 -12.30 -19.67
C LEU A 179 7.48 -13.63 -18.88
N ARG A 180 7.52 -14.78 -19.56
CA ARG A 180 7.45 -16.10 -18.91
C ARG A 180 8.74 -16.59 -18.22
N ARG A 181 9.78 -15.76 -18.07
CA ARG A 181 11.04 -16.19 -17.42
C ARG A 181 11.55 -15.30 -16.28
N SER A 182 10.93 -14.17 -15.97
CA SER A 182 11.52 -13.21 -15.02
C SER A 182 10.94 -13.22 -13.61
N THR A 183 9.67 -13.58 -13.38
CA THR A 183 9.02 -13.11 -12.13
C THR A 183 9.19 -14.01 -10.91
N ILE A 184 9.45 -15.32 -11.06
CA ILE A 184 9.65 -16.21 -9.89
C ILE A 184 11.14 -16.56 -9.69
N LEU A 185 11.92 -16.62 -10.77
CA LEU A 185 13.29 -17.12 -10.73
C LEU A 185 14.35 -16.06 -10.35
N TYR A 186 14.04 -14.77 -10.50
CA TYR A 186 15.01 -13.70 -10.21
C TYR A 186 14.97 -13.18 -8.77
N CYS A 187 13.94 -13.49 -7.99
CA CYS A 187 13.78 -12.91 -6.66
C CYS A 187 14.66 -13.59 -5.58
N CYS A 188 15.12 -14.84 -5.80
CA CYS A 188 16.11 -15.47 -4.91
C CYS A 188 16.75 -16.75 -5.53
N PRO A 189 17.99 -16.71 -6.04
CA PRO A 189 18.69 -17.91 -6.55
C PRO A 189 18.88 -19.02 -5.50
N ARG A 190 18.79 -18.66 -4.22
CA ARG A 190 19.07 -19.52 -3.04
C ARG A 190 17.88 -20.40 -2.60
N LEU A 191 16.68 -20.17 -3.15
CA LEU A 191 15.44 -20.92 -2.80
C LEU A 191 15.15 -22.12 -3.72
N ARG A 192 16.06 -22.45 -4.64
CA ARG A 192 15.90 -23.54 -5.64
C ARG A 192 15.66 -24.93 -5.03
N GLY A 193 16.02 -25.14 -3.77
CA GLY A 193 15.88 -26.42 -3.05
C GLY A 193 14.71 -26.52 -2.08
N LEU A 194 13.89 -25.47 -1.92
CA LEU A 194 12.83 -25.40 -0.91
C LEU A 194 11.41 -25.58 -1.46
N LEU A 195 11.25 -25.57 -2.79
CA LEU A 195 10.01 -25.97 -3.46
C LEU A 195 10.03 -27.48 -3.70
N PRO A 196 8.92 -28.21 -3.43
CA PRO A 196 8.83 -29.60 -3.82
C PRO A 196 9.07 -29.70 -5.33
N ALA A 197 9.96 -30.60 -5.73
CA ALA A 197 10.33 -30.80 -7.12
C ALA A 197 9.05 -31.05 -7.94
N ILE A 198 8.73 -30.07 -8.80
CA ILE A 198 7.75 -30.28 -9.88
C ILE A 198 8.27 -31.48 -10.69
N PRO A 199 7.43 -32.51 -10.98
CA PRO A 199 7.89 -33.77 -11.56
C PRO A 199 8.82 -33.53 -12.76
N SER A 200 10.01 -34.13 -12.70
CA SER A 200 11.13 -33.87 -13.61
C SER A 200 10.88 -34.23 -15.08
N ALA A 201 9.71 -34.77 -15.41
CA ALA A 201 9.30 -35.16 -16.75
C ALA A 201 9.08 -33.96 -17.70
N GLU A 202 8.80 -32.76 -17.16
CA GLU A 202 8.49 -31.58 -18.00
C GLU A 202 9.70 -30.67 -18.28
N LEU A 203 10.80 -30.83 -17.54
CA LEU A 203 12.04 -30.06 -17.74
C LEU A 203 12.96 -30.62 -18.85
N ALA A 204 12.76 -31.87 -19.30
CA ALA A 204 13.69 -32.56 -20.18
C ALA A 204 13.66 -32.08 -21.66
N ARG A 205 12.62 -31.37 -22.11
CA ARG A 205 12.50 -30.93 -23.53
C ARG A 205 13.26 -29.64 -23.89
N HIS A 206 13.95 -28.99 -22.94
CA HIS A 206 14.54 -27.65 -23.16
C HIS A 206 16.06 -27.55 -22.96
N ARG A 207 16.80 -28.66 -22.90
CA ARG A 207 18.29 -28.63 -22.78
C ARG A 207 19.01 -28.09 -24.03
N GLY A 208 18.33 -27.92 -25.16
CA GLY A 208 18.94 -27.43 -26.42
C GLY A 208 19.24 -25.93 -26.50
N THR A 209 18.67 -25.07 -25.62
CA THR A 209 18.79 -23.60 -25.77
C THR A 209 19.89 -22.95 -24.92
N ALA A 210 20.64 -23.73 -24.12
CA ALA A 210 21.69 -23.20 -23.24
C ALA A 210 22.97 -22.76 -24.00
N GLN A 211 23.23 -23.31 -25.19
CA GLN A 211 24.41 -22.95 -25.99
C GLN A 211 24.28 -21.60 -26.73
N GLN A 212 23.06 -21.12 -27.00
CA GLN A 212 22.85 -19.84 -27.71
C GLN A 212 22.99 -18.60 -26.80
N GLY A 213 22.78 -18.75 -25.48
CA GLY A 213 22.91 -17.63 -24.52
C GLY A 213 24.35 -17.18 -24.28
N THR A 214 25.33 -18.08 -24.45
CA THR A 214 26.75 -17.78 -24.24
C THR A 214 27.36 -17.00 -25.42
N LEU A 215 26.79 -17.13 -26.62
CA LEU A 215 27.22 -16.38 -27.82
C LEU A 215 26.80 -14.91 -27.77
N LEU A 216 25.60 -14.62 -27.25
CA LEU A 216 25.08 -13.24 -27.14
C LEU A 216 25.79 -12.40 -26.07
N ARG A 217 26.30 -13.01 -24.99
CA ARG A 217 27.11 -12.31 -23.99
C ARG A 217 28.45 -11.79 -24.55
N LYS A 218 29.06 -12.52 -25.50
CA LYS A 218 30.30 -12.06 -26.16
C LYS A 218 30.08 -10.90 -27.13
N GLN A 219 28.89 -10.76 -27.73
CA GLN A 219 28.59 -9.63 -28.63
C GLN A 219 28.25 -8.33 -27.89
N ILE A 220 27.69 -8.41 -26.67
CA ILE A 220 27.29 -7.22 -25.91
C ILE A 220 28.49 -6.56 -25.21
N GLN A 221 29.57 -7.31 -24.94
CA GLN A 221 30.80 -6.76 -24.36
C GLN A 221 31.67 -5.94 -25.35
N GLY A 222 31.34 -5.95 -26.65
CA GLY A 222 32.10 -5.25 -27.69
C GLY A 222 31.57 -3.87 -28.08
N ARG A 223 30.51 -3.35 -27.45
CA ARG A 223 29.96 -2.02 -27.73
C ARG A 223 29.85 -1.21 -26.44
N GLY A 224 30.90 -0.46 -26.15
CA GLY A 224 30.99 0.39 -24.97
C GLY A 224 30.11 1.63 -25.01
N GLN A 225 30.04 2.24 -23.82
CA GLN A 225 29.82 3.65 -23.50
C GLN A 225 28.44 4.25 -23.81
N ILE A 226 27.66 4.52 -22.76
CA ILE A 226 27.10 5.86 -22.45
C ILE A 226 27.18 6.05 -20.92
N HIS A 227 27.74 7.21 -20.57
CA HIS A 227 27.88 7.88 -19.27
C HIS A 227 26.61 7.88 -18.39
N SER A 228 26.71 7.55 -17.09
CA SER A 228 26.89 8.44 -15.93
C SER A 228 25.60 9.02 -15.32
N LEU A 229 25.54 8.98 -13.98
CA LEU A 229 24.73 9.76 -13.03
C LEU A 229 23.50 9.08 -12.40
N VAL A 230 23.35 9.38 -11.12
CA VAL A 230 22.41 8.87 -10.10
C VAL A 230 22.81 7.47 -9.58
N GLY A 231 23.53 7.31 -8.48
CA GLY A 231 23.55 8.13 -7.26
C GLY A 231 22.89 7.31 -6.14
N ASN A 232 23.71 6.89 -5.19
CA ASN A 232 23.37 6.19 -3.95
C ASN A 232 22.01 6.60 -3.33
N ARG A 233 21.14 5.62 -3.10
CA ARG A 233 20.49 5.33 -1.82
C ARG A 233 19.47 4.20 -2.03
N CYS A 234 19.68 3.10 -1.28
CA CYS A 234 18.75 2.07 -0.79
C CYS A 234 19.54 0.77 -0.60
#